data_AF-A0A7V6HRL7-F1
#
_entry.id   AF-A0A7V6HRL7-F1
#
_cell.length_a   1.000
_cell.length_b   1.000
_cell.length_c   1.000
_cell.angle_alpha   90.00
_cell.angle_beta   90.00
_cell.angle_gamma   90.00
#
_symmetry.space_group_name_H-M   'P 1'
#
loop_
_entity.id
_entity.type
_entity.pdbx_description
1 polymer ?
#
loop_
_entity_poly.entity_id
_entity_poly.type
_entity_poly.pdbx_seq_one_letter_code
_entity_poly.pdbx_strand_id
1 'polypeptide(L)'
;MKRNAKILLIILCLSLSFFLLVSCKDKEEPSDKNDPNLPGDEEPEEPEEPEELKKYLILDEFGNYGGTTNKSRYGVGAPLNGEYDQQESVYYRVNDFYNKKSTEDRTIIPHFAPYQQTMADSGGLACGLMILNYFGEDIRNTYNEVELVKLYEQLNETEVYGNGTDAQGLKKLFNHIGYSAITGYKESGSTTDEKIANFITWALLQLEKGRLIMVRYQDDREFGWHVIIGIDTMGTDFPRDDVLIMADPYDGFDHFQDGYVTSAAGRFYRWWLNVELSGHTSNAFDCVVVYPKKPITITKVQEERKITQVIPERHLLLNPDGSFGGTRDASKYGVIKEKNGETDQLTSNYHAFVDYYNTESTDNRLILKGYQAFQQTMASSCGICSVLSVLNYYDLDVNIYDEVFLTDKYCEVNEVATIYNVGVGATGLRKLLGALGFVAEGRSYARNSFVNSNSMLFSTYDKFINWVKTNLSKGTPMPISWRPHGGHWEVIIGLDTMGTDYIYDDVLVLADSHDTWDHYQDGYNTLPAPLFYRQWYNGSFTYNQQYCVFDNKRV
;
A
#
# COMPACT_ATOMS: atom_id res chain seq x y z
N MET A 1 43.17 18.76 -27.23
CA MET A 1 44.33 18.23 -27.98
C MET A 1 45.52 18.15 -27.04
N LYS A 2 46.21 17.00 -27.01
CA LYS A 2 47.29 16.55 -26.10
C LYS A 2 46.88 16.14 -24.68
N ARG A 3 46.82 14.82 -24.46
CA ARG A 3 47.22 14.19 -23.19
C ARG A 3 47.99 12.90 -23.49
N ASN A 4 49.20 12.85 -22.94
CA ASN A 4 50.15 11.75 -23.00
C ASN A 4 49.79 10.66 -21.98
N ALA A 5 50.19 9.43 -22.31
CA ALA A 5 50.10 8.21 -21.54
C ALA A 5 50.99 8.20 -20.28
N LYS A 6 50.57 7.40 -19.28
CA LYS A 6 51.36 6.64 -18.28
C LYS A 6 50.40 5.68 -17.55
N ILE A 7 50.41 4.39 -17.89
CA ILE A 7 50.95 3.25 -17.12
C ILE A 7 50.31 3.11 -15.73
N LEU A 8 49.40 2.12 -15.61
CA LEU A 8 48.75 1.67 -14.39
C LEU A 8 49.44 0.39 -13.91
N LEU A 9 49.86 0.37 -12.64
CA LEU A 9 50.42 -0.80 -11.95
C LEU A 9 49.34 -1.35 -11.00
N ILE A 10 49.00 -2.63 -11.17
CA ILE A 10 48.03 -3.38 -10.37
C ILE A 10 48.74 -3.94 -9.13
N ILE A 11 48.18 -3.74 -7.93
CA ILE A 11 48.57 -4.45 -6.71
C ILE A 11 47.42 -5.37 -6.31
N LEU A 12 47.70 -6.67 -6.31
CA LEU A 12 46.84 -7.77 -5.88
C LEU A 12 47.42 -8.31 -4.56
N CYS A 13 46.70 -8.21 -3.45
CA CYS A 13 47.07 -8.84 -2.18
C CYS A 13 46.15 -10.05 -1.94
N LEU A 14 46.64 -11.24 -2.25
CA LEU A 14 46.11 -12.50 -1.69
C LEU A 14 46.85 -12.79 -0.37
N SER A 15 46.11 -13.09 0.68
CA SER A 15 46.64 -13.75 1.88
C SER A 15 45.88 -15.06 2.09
N LEU A 16 46.58 -16.16 1.78
CA LEU A 16 46.18 -17.54 2.01
C LEU A 16 46.79 -17.96 3.36
N SER A 17 45.97 -18.35 4.33
CA SER A 17 46.46 -18.94 5.59
C SER A 17 45.97 -20.38 5.70
N PHE A 18 46.92 -21.31 5.52
CA PHE A 18 46.76 -22.76 5.64
C PHE A 18 46.81 -23.15 7.13
N PHE A 19 45.78 -23.80 7.67
CA PHE A 19 45.84 -24.45 8.98
C PHE A 19 46.43 -25.86 8.85
N LEU A 20 47.57 -26.09 9.52
CA LEU A 20 48.14 -27.41 9.79
C LEU A 20 47.66 -27.87 11.17
N LEU A 21 46.79 -28.89 11.20
CA LEU A 21 46.43 -29.61 12.43
C LEU A 21 47.52 -30.64 12.75
N VAL A 22 48.18 -30.45 13.89
CA VAL A 22 49.07 -31.43 14.52
C VAL A 22 48.21 -32.46 15.25
N SER A 23 48.33 -33.72 14.84
CA SER A 23 47.81 -34.87 15.55
C SER A 23 48.77 -35.27 16.67
N CYS A 24 48.29 -35.39 17.90
CA CYS A 24 48.94 -36.15 18.95
C CYS A 24 47.89 -37.04 19.63
N LYS A 25 48.27 -38.30 19.80
CA LYS A 25 47.44 -39.40 20.30
C LYS A 25 47.98 -39.87 21.66
N ASP A 26 47.05 -40.41 22.44
CA ASP A 26 47.17 -41.39 23.54
C ASP A 26 47.41 -40.88 24.98
N LYS A 27 46.41 -41.07 25.87
CA LYS A 27 46.34 -42.23 26.81
C LYS A 27 45.10 -42.18 27.73
N GLU A 28 44.56 -43.37 28.03
CA GLU A 28 43.43 -43.69 28.93
C GLU A 28 43.77 -43.54 30.43
N GLU A 29 42.80 -43.14 31.26
CA GLU A 29 42.14 -43.97 32.31
C GLU A 29 41.08 -43.16 33.11
N PRO A 30 40.12 -43.81 33.82
CA PRO A 30 38.76 -43.31 34.02
C PRO A 30 38.49 -42.73 35.41
N SER A 31 37.47 -41.86 35.53
CA SER A 31 36.76 -41.70 36.80
C SER A 31 35.33 -41.18 36.65
N ASP A 32 34.43 -42.04 37.08
CA ASP A 32 33.05 -41.85 37.50
C ASP A 32 32.77 -40.53 38.27
N LYS A 33 31.74 -39.79 37.84
CA LYS A 33 30.83 -38.96 38.66
C LYS A 33 29.79 -38.25 37.78
N ASN A 34 28.56 -38.76 37.84
CA ASN A 34 27.36 -38.02 37.45
C ASN A 34 27.16 -36.81 38.39
N ASP A 35 27.14 -35.60 37.83
CA ASP A 35 26.60 -34.39 38.47
C ASP A 35 25.45 -33.85 37.60
N PRO A 36 24.19 -33.87 38.07
CA PRO A 36 23.04 -33.52 37.25
C PRO A 36 22.71 -32.02 37.24
N ASN A 37 23.63 -31.12 37.58
CA ASN A 37 23.35 -29.68 37.67
C ASN A 37 24.42 -28.78 37.01
N LEU A 38 24.63 -28.95 35.70
CA LEU A 38 25.21 -27.90 34.86
C LEU A 38 24.20 -27.51 33.76
N PRO A 39 23.93 -26.21 33.55
CA PRO A 39 23.15 -25.77 32.40
C PRO A 39 23.92 -26.19 31.15
N GLY A 40 23.23 -26.84 30.21
CA GLY A 40 23.80 -27.15 28.91
C GLY A 40 24.23 -25.86 28.23
N ASP A 41 25.45 -25.82 27.75
CA ASP A 41 25.89 -24.82 26.78
C ASP A 41 24.99 -25.01 25.54
N GLU A 42 23.96 -24.18 25.39
CA GLU A 42 23.26 -24.02 24.11
C GLU A 42 24.29 -23.39 23.16
N GLU A 43 24.81 -24.20 22.25
CA GLU A 43 25.55 -23.70 21.09
C GLU A 43 24.68 -22.63 20.42
N PRO A 44 25.22 -21.44 20.10
CA PRO A 44 24.45 -20.44 19.38
C PRO A 44 23.99 -21.07 18.07
N GLU A 45 22.68 -21.10 17.83
CA GLU A 45 22.10 -21.52 16.56
C GLU A 45 22.85 -20.80 15.43
N GLU A 46 23.43 -21.58 14.51
CA GLU A 46 24.01 -21.01 13.30
C GLU A 46 22.92 -20.18 12.61
N PRO A 47 23.22 -18.94 12.19
CA PRO A 47 22.22 -18.13 11.50
C PRO A 47 21.74 -18.91 10.28
N GLU A 48 20.44 -19.24 10.24
CA GLU A 48 19.82 -19.86 9.07
C GLU A 48 20.22 -19.04 7.84
N GLU A 49 20.80 -19.71 6.83
CA GLU A 49 21.08 -19.05 5.56
C GLU A 49 19.75 -18.45 5.05
N PRO A 50 19.73 -17.18 4.61
CA PRO A 50 18.49 -16.55 4.18
C PRO A 50 17.89 -17.39 3.05
N GLU A 51 16.68 -17.91 3.28
CA GLU A 51 15.93 -18.64 2.24
C GLU A 51 15.83 -17.74 1.01
N GLU A 52 16.29 -18.24 -0.14
CA GLU A 52 16.23 -17.50 -1.39
C GLU A 52 14.76 -17.21 -1.74
N LEU A 53 14.39 -15.93 -1.75
CA LEU A 53 13.05 -15.48 -2.11
C LEU A 53 12.71 -15.93 -3.53
N LYS A 54 11.77 -16.85 -3.66
CA LYS A 54 11.38 -17.44 -4.94
C LYS A 54 10.03 -16.93 -5.39
N LYS A 55 9.96 -16.53 -6.66
CA LYS A 55 8.69 -16.17 -7.34
C LYS A 55 7.98 -17.42 -7.84
N TYR A 56 6.69 -17.53 -7.56
CA TYR A 56 5.83 -18.67 -7.95
C TYR A 56 4.79 -18.27 -8.99
N LEU A 57 5.25 -17.65 -10.08
CA LEU A 57 4.42 -17.16 -11.17
C LEU A 57 4.10 -18.23 -12.21
N ILE A 58 2.98 -18.05 -12.88
CA ILE A 58 2.64 -18.78 -14.11
C ILE A 58 3.53 -18.24 -15.24
N LEU A 59 4.33 -19.13 -15.83
CA LEU A 59 5.32 -18.80 -16.85
C LEU A 59 4.89 -19.19 -18.26
N ASP A 60 5.38 -18.44 -19.25
CA ASP A 60 5.27 -18.76 -20.67
C ASP A 60 6.14 -19.99 -21.05
N GLU A 61 6.12 -20.35 -22.34
CA GLU A 61 6.88 -21.50 -22.87
C GLU A 61 8.41 -21.32 -22.79
N PHE A 62 8.89 -20.09 -22.61
CA PHE A 62 10.30 -19.72 -22.49
C PHE A 62 10.73 -19.54 -21.03
N GLY A 63 9.80 -19.71 -20.07
CA GLY A 63 10.07 -19.52 -18.65
C GLY A 63 10.00 -18.06 -18.19
N ASN A 64 9.39 -17.16 -18.97
CA ASN A 64 9.21 -15.76 -18.61
C ASN A 64 7.82 -15.50 -18.01
N TYR A 65 7.69 -14.38 -17.31
CA TYR A 65 6.42 -13.80 -16.89
C TYR A 65 6.34 -12.32 -17.30
N GLY A 66 5.12 -11.84 -17.50
CA GLY A 66 4.87 -10.47 -17.96
C GLY A 66 5.38 -10.24 -19.38
N GLY A 67 5.72 -9.00 -19.71
CA GLY A 67 6.09 -8.58 -21.04
C GLY A 67 4.88 -8.18 -21.89
N THR A 68 5.04 -8.13 -23.21
CA THR A 68 4.00 -7.63 -24.13
C THR A 68 3.74 -8.57 -25.30
N THR A 69 2.54 -9.14 -25.33
CA THR A 69 2.02 -9.95 -26.44
C THR A 69 1.41 -9.02 -27.49
N ASN A 70 2.16 -8.72 -28.56
CA ASN A 70 1.72 -7.85 -29.67
C ASN A 70 1.18 -6.47 -29.26
N LYS A 71 2.11 -5.55 -29.00
CA LYS A 71 1.84 -4.15 -28.62
C LYS A 71 0.83 -3.43 -29.52
N SER A 72 0.87 -3.68 -30.83
CA SER A 72 0.01 -2.96 -31.77
C SER A 72 -1.47 -3.36 -31.66
N ARG A 73 -1.73 -4.62 -31.29
CA ARG A 73 -3.09 -5.17 -31.20
C ARG A 73 -3.65 -5.07 -29.80
N TYR A 74 -2.83 -5.31 -28.79
CA TYR A 74 -3.29 -5.53 -27.43
C TYR A 74 -2.72 -4.53 -26.42
N GLY A 75 -1.95 -3.52 -26.86
CA GLY A 75 -1.30 -2.59 -25.95
C GLY A 75 -0.14 -3.23 -25.17
N VAL A 76 0.32 -2.53 -24.12
CA VAL A 76 1.50 -2.93 -23.31
C VAL A 76 1.02 -3.71 -22.09
N GLY A 77 1.66 -4.85 -21.82
CA GLY A 77 1.43 -5.65 -20.61
C GLY A 77 2.28 -5.21 -19.41
N ALA A 78 2.34 -6.06 -18.40
CA ALA A 78 3.21 -5.87 -17.23
C ALA A 78 4.70 -5.94 -17.62
N PRO A 79 5.62 -5.41 -16.79
CA PRO A 79 7.05 -5.56 -17.00
C PRO A 79 7.48 -7.02 -17.20
N LEU A 80 8.53 -7.23 -17.98
CA LEU A 80 9.07 -8.56 -18.26
C LEU A 80 10.01 -8.98 -17.13
N ASN A 81 9.79 -10.17 -16.55
CA ASN A 81 10.73 -10.83 -15.65
C ASN A 81 11.27 -9.96 -14.48
N GLY A 82 10.45 -9.10 -13.86
CA GLY A 82 10.88 -8.31 -12.71
C GLY A 82 11.97 -7.30 -13.06
N GLU A 83 11.96 -6.75 -14.29
CA GLU A 83 12.95 -5.77 -14.77
C GLU A 83 13.21 -4.60 -13.79
N TYR A 84 12.23 -4.29 -12.94
CA TYR A 84 12.26 -3.17 -11.99
C TYR A 84 12.20 -3.62 -10.51
N ASP A 85 12.48 -4.89 -10.20
CA ASP A 85 12.52 -5.35 -8.81
C ASP A 85 13.58 -4.57 -8.00
N GLN A 86 13.21 -4.08 -6.81
CA GLN A 86 14.10 -3.45 -5.83
C GLN A 86 14.21 -4.35 -4.60
N GLN A 87 15.13 -5.32 -4.64
CA GLN A 87 15.34 -6.27 -3.54
C GLN A 87 15.71 -5.58 -2.21
N GLU A 88 16.35 -4.41 -2.27
CA GLU A 88 16.76 -3.62 -1.12
C GLU A 88 15.71 -2.57 -0.69
N SER A 89 14.46 -2.71 -1.16
CA SER A 89 13.38 -1.80 -0.79
C SER A 89 13.14 -1.84 0.71
N VAL A 90 13.23 -0.67 1.36
CA VAL A 90 12.88 -0.51 2.77
C VAL A 90 11.39 -0.26 2.99
N TYR A 91 10.63 -0.04 1.90
CA TYR A 91 9.27 0.46 1.92
C TYR A 91 8.20 -0.62 1.98
N TYR A 92 8.52 -1.83 1.49
CA TYR A 92 7.56 -2.90 1.27
C TYR A 92 8.12 -4.24 1.77
N ARG A 93 7.23 -5.08 2.31
CA ARG A 93 7.60 -6.39 2.86
C ARG A 93 7.31 -7.48 1.84
N VAL A 94 8.34 -8.17 1.38
CA VAL A 94 8.19 -9.38 0.57
C VAL A 94 7.79 -10.56 1.44
N ASN A 95 6.78 -11.33 1.00
CA ASN A 95 6.22 -12.47 1.72
C ASN A 95 6.01 -13.65 0.77
N ASP A 96 6.37 -14.88 1.19
CA ASP A 96 6.03 -16.09 0.43
C ASP A 96 4.55 -16.46 0.64
N PHE A 97 3.65 -15.77 -0.06
CA PHE A 97 2.22 -16.07 -0.03
C PHE A 97 1.87 -17.41 -0.68
N TYR A 98 2.70 -17.90 -1.60
CA TYR A 98 2.48 -19.16 -2.29
C TYR A 98 2.53 -20.34 -1.32
N ASN A 99 3.52 -20.38 -0.43
CA ASN A 99 3.67 -21.43 0.58
C ASN A 99 3.04 -21.06 1.94
N LYS A 100 2.46 -19.87 2.07
CA LYS A 100 1.85 -19.42 3.34
C LYS A 100 0.69 -20.33 3.72
N LYS A 101 0.70 -20.75 4.99
CA LYS A 101 -0.36 -21.61 5.55
C LYS A 101 -1.43 -20.77 6.23
N SER A 102 -2.64 -21.29 6.24
CA SER A 102 -3.72 -20.74 7.06
C SER A 102 -3.46 -21.00 8.54
N THR A 103 -3.95 -20.12 9.40
CA THR A 103 -3.85 -20.18 10.86
C THR A 103 -5.23 -19.98 11.48
N GLU A 104 -5.30 -19.75 12.78
CA GLU A 104 -6.55 -19.34 13.42
C GLU A 104 -7.10 -18.06 12.78
N ASP A 105 -6.27 -17.02 12.70
CA ASP A 105 -6.61 -15.67 12.23
C ASP A 105 -6.46 -15.46 10.71
N ARG A 106 -5.64 -16.30 10.06
CA ARG A 106 -5.37 -16.19 8.62
C ARG A 106 -6.06 -17.29 7.85
N THR A 107 -6.86 -16.91 6.87
CA THR A 107 -7.41 -17.81 5.85
C THR A 107 -6.77 -17.46 4.53
N ILE A 108 -6.05 -18.39 3.91
CA ILE A 108 -5.42 -18.21 2.60
C ILE A 108 -5.56 -19.48 1.77
N ILE A 109 -5.83 -19.32 0.47
CA ILE A 109 -5.83 -20.39 -0.52
C ILE A 109 -4.37 -20.74 -0.81
N PRO A 110 -3.91 -21.95 -0.45
CA PRO A 110 -2.50 -22.30 -0.57
C PRO A 110 -2.11 -22.51 -2.03
N HIS A 111 -0.84 -22.23 -2.39
CA HIS A 111 -0.27 -22.52 -3.71
C HIS A 111 -1.01 -21.89 -4.89
N PHE A 112 -1.62 -20.72 -4.68
CA PHE A 112 -2.26 -19.95 -5.74
C PHE A 112 -1.21 -19.18 -6.54
N ALA A 113 -0.84 -19.65 -7.73
CA ALA A 113 0.18 -19.02 -8.58
C ALA A 113 -0.38 -17.80 -9.35
N PRO A 114 0.19 -16.59 -9.20
CA PRO A 114 -0.22 -15.42 -9.96
C PRO A 114 0.28 -15.47 -11.41
N TYR A 115 -0.25 -14.59 -12.25
CA TYR A 115 0.13 -14.42 -13.66
C TYR A 115 0.23 -12.93 -13.98
N GLN A 116 1.36 -12.49 -14.53
CA GLN A 116 1.55 -11.12 -14.98
C GLN A 116 1.01 -10.95 -16.40
N GLN A 117 -0.03 -10.12 -16.57
CA GLN A 117 -0.74 -9.90 -17.82
C GLN A 117 0.21 -9.40 -18.92
N THR A 118 0.03 -9.89 -20.14
CA THR A 118 0.88 -9.52 -21.28
C THR A 118 0.20 -8.58 -22.26
N MET A 119 -1.05 -8.22 -21.98
CA MET A 119 -1.90 -7.35 -22.78
C MET A 119 -2.47 -6.23 -21.90
N ALA A 120 -2.74 -5.07 -22.50
CA ALA A 120 -3.46 -4.00 -21.83
C ALA A 120 -4.93 -4.39 -21.65
N ASP A 121 -5.53 -3.92 -20.56
CA ASP A 121 -6.96 -4.08 -20.23
C ASP A 121 -7.45 -5.54 -20.05
N SER A 122 -6.56 -6.53 -20.14
CA SER A 122 -6.87 -7.96 -19.98
C SER A 122 -6.89 -8.44 -18.52
N GLY A 123 -6.72 -7.56 -17.53
CA GLY A 123 -6.51 -7.94 -16.13
C GLY A 123 -7.57 -8.88 -15.55
N GLY A 124 -8.85 -8.72 -15.93
CA GLY A 124 -9.90 -9.64 -15.49
C GLY A 124 -9.77 -11.04 -16.10
N LEU A 125 -9.23 -11.15 -17.31
CA LEU A 125 -8.94 -12.42 -17.97
C LEU A 125 -7.65 -13.04 -17.44
N ALA A 126 -6.64 -12.22 -17.10
CA ALA A 126 -5.45 -12.68 -16.39
C ALA A 126 -5.81 -13.27 -15.01
N CYS A 127 -6.67 -12.60 -14.23
CA CYS A 127 -7.25 -13.15 -13.01
C CYS A 127 -8.01 -14.46 -13.27
N GLY A 128 -8.78 -14.52 -14.37
CA GLY A 128 -9.45 -15.74 -14.80
C GLY A 128 -8.48 -16.89 -15.10
N LEU A 129 -7.37 -16.60 -15.79
CA LEU A 129 -6.31 -17.55 -16.09
C LEU A 129 -5.69 -18.12 -14.81
N MET A 130 -5.41 -17.28 -13.80
CA MET A 130 -4.89 -17.75 -12.50
C MET A 130 -5.85 -18.76 -11.85
N ILE A 131 -7.16 -18.47 -11.87
CA ILE A 131 -8.20 -19.35 -11.34
C ILE A 131 -8.26 -20.68 -12.11
N LEU A 132 -8.20 -20.63 -13.44
CA LEU A 132 -8.20 -21.82 -14.29
C LEU A 132 -6.95 -22.68 -14.06
N ASN A 133 -5.78 -22.05 -13.93
CA ASN A 133 -4.53 -22.73 -13.57
C ASN A 133 -4.65 -23.45 -12.24
N TYR A 134 -5.18 -22.76 -11.22
CA TYR A 134 -5.35 -23.32 -9.89
C TYR A 134 -6.21 -24.60 -9.87
N PHE A 135 -7.25 -24.69 -10.72
CA PHE A 135 -8.09 -25.89 -10.83
C PHE A 135 -7.57 -26.95 -11.81
N GLY A 136 -6.41 -26.71 -12.43
CA GLY A 136 -5.71 -27.63 -13.32
C GLY A 136 -6.27 -27.68 -14.74
N GLU A 137 -6.87 -26.59 -15.21
CA GLU A 137 -7.28 -26.45 -16.61
C GLU A 137 -6.04 -26.24 -17.51
N ASP A 138 -6.13 -26.58 -18.79
CA ASP A 138 -5.03 -26.37 -19.75
C ASP A 138 -4.90 -24.90 -20.16
N ILE A 139 -4.23 -24.13 -19.32
CA ILE A 139 -3.97 -22.70 -19.55
C ILE A 139 -2.87 -22.42 -20.59
N ARG A 140 -2.16 -23.45 -21.09
CA ARG A 140 -1.13 -23.25 -22.12
C ARG A 140 -1.74 -23.30 -23.52
N ASN A 141 -2.57 -24.31 -23.79
CA ASN A 141 -3.10 -24.52 -25.14
C ASN A 141 -4.56 -24.12 -25.29
N THR A 142 -5.36 -24.16 -24.21
CA THR A 142 -6.82 -23.95 -24.30
C THR A 142 -7.24 -22.60 -23.74
N TYR A 143 -6.71 -22.22 -22.58
CA TYR A 143 -7.14 -21.03 -21.84
C TYR A 143 -5.99 -20.05 -21.55
N ASN A 144 -5.05 -19.91 -22.48
CA ASN A 144 -4.05 -18.84 -22.38
C ASN A 144 -4.71 -17.45 -22.54
N GLU A 145 -3.98 -16.40 -22.18
CA GLU A 145 -4.51 -15.04 -22.13
C GLU A 145 -5.14 -14.59 -23.47
N VAL A 146 -4.49 -14.93 -24.59
CA VAL A 146 -4.98 -14.58 -25.95
C VAL A 146 -6.27 -15.31 -26.28
N GLU A 147 -6.38 -16.61 -25.97
CA GLU A 147 -7.60 -17.37 -26.22
C GLU A 147 -8.75 -16.92 -25.30
N LEU A 148 -8.46 -16.55 -24.06
CA LEU A 148 -9.47 -15.95 -23.16
C LEU A 148 -9.97 -14.60 -23.67
N VAL A 149 -9.07 -13.76 -24.21
CA VAL A 149 -9.48 -12.50 -24.87
C VAL A 149 -10.44 -12.78 -26.01
N LYS A 150 -10.04 -13.62 -26.97
CA LYS A 150 -10.90 -13.94 -28.13
C LYS A 150 -12.26 -14.49 -27.71
N LEU A 151 -12.28 -15.38 -26.72
CA LEU A 151 -13.52 -15.97 -26.22
C LEU A 151 -14.39 -14.92 -25.51
N TYR A 152 -13.80 -14.05 -24.69
CA TYR A 152 -14.53 -12.97 -24.04
C TYR A 152 -15.14 -12.00 -25.05
N GLU A 153 -14.36 -11.57 -26.04
CA GLU A 153 -14.79 -10.68 -27.12
C GLU A 153 -15.95 -11.28 -27.90
N GLN A 154 -15.84 -12.56 -28.28
CA GLN A 154 -16.91 -13.30 -28.97
C GLN A 154 -18.17 -13.40 -28.12
N LEU A 155 -18.03 -13.74 -26.83
CA LEU A 155 -19.18 -13.92 -25.94
C LEU A 155 -19.87 -12.60 -25.63
N ASN A 156 -19.14 -11.50 -25.52
CA ASN A 156 -19.69 -10.23 -25.04
C ASN A 156 -19.88 -9.19 -26.14
N GLU A 157 -19.56 -9.51 -27.40
CA GLU A 157 -19.70 -8.62 -28.56
C GLU A 157 -18.97 -7.28 -28.32
N THR A 158 -17.75 -7.37 -27.80
CA THR A 158 -16.88 -6.23 -27.45
C THR A 158 -15.44 -6.49 -27.86
N GLU A 159 -14.60 -5.46 -27.87
CA GLU A 159 -13.14 -5.58 -27.86
C GLU A 159 -12.64 -5.45 -26.42
N VAL A 160 -11.58 -6.19 -26.04
CA VAL A 160 -10.98 -6.03 -24.70
C VAL A 160 -10.07 -4.82 -24.65
N TYR A 161 -9.19 -4.65 -25.65
CA TYR A 161 -8.28 -3.51 -25.67
C TYR A 161 -9.06 -2.20 -25.80
N GLY A 162 -8.91 -1.29 -24.84
CA GLY A 162 -9.63 -0.02 -24.73
C GLY A 162 -10.95 -0.07 -23.97
N ASN A 163 -11.54 -1.26 -23.72
CA ASN A 163 -12.79 -1.39 -22.95
C ASN A 163 -12.65 -2.21 -21.66
N GLY A 164 -11.60 -3.04 -21.57
CA GLY A 164 -11.38 -3.99 -20.50
C GLY A 164 -12.47 -5.05 -20.36
N THR A 165 -12.59 -5.59 -19.15
CA THR A 165 -13.63 -6.56 -18.80
C THR A 165 -14.49 -6.07 -17.63
N ASP A 166 -15.75 -6.50 -17.61
CA ASP A 166 -16.70 -6.24 -16.53
C ASP A 166 -17.18 -7.54 -15.85
N ALA A 167 -17.80 -7.40 -14.68
CA ALA A 167 -18.24 -8.55 -13.89
C ALA A 167 -19.29 -9.43 -14.59
N GLN A 168 -20.20 -8.85 -15.39
CA GLN A 168 -21.21 -9.65 -16.09
C GLN A 168 -20.59 -10.44 -17.24
N GLY A 169 -19.68 -9.82 -17.98
CA GLY A 169 -18.94 -10.48 -19.06
C GLY A 169 -18.06 -11.59 -18.53
N LEU A 170 -17.37 -11.38 -17.41
CA LEU A 170 -16.57 -12.41 -16.76
C LEU A 170 -17.44 -13.55 -16.22
N LYS A 171 -18.59 -13.25 -15.60
CA LYS A 171 -19.57 -14.27 -15.21
C LYS A 171 -20.03 -15.09 -16.41
N LYS A 172 -20.31 -14.47 -17.56
CA LYS A 172 -20.69 -15.16 -18.80
C LYS A 172 -19.58 -16.09 -19.27
N LEU A 173 -18.33 -15.62 -19.25
CA LEU A 173 -17.14 -16.41 -19.59
C LEU A 173 -16.99 -17.64 -18.68
N PHE A 174 -17.02 -17.47 -17.36
CA PHE A 174 -16.91 -18.58 -16.41
C PHE A 174 -18.01 -19.61 -16.59
N ASN A 175 -19.26 -19.17 -16.73
CA ASN A 175 -20.39 -20.06 -16.99
C ASN A 175 -20.23 -20.83 -18.31
N HIS A 176 -19.67 -20.20 -19.35
CA HIS A 176 -19.37 -20.87 -20.61
C HIS A 176 -18.29 -21.94 -20.46
N ILE A 177 -17.24 -21.69 -19.67
CA ILE A 177 -16.14 -22.63 -19.38
C ILE A 177 -16.56 -23.73 -18.37
N GLY A 178 -17.79 -23.66 -17.84
CA GLY A 178 -18.36 -24.67 -16.95
C GLY A 178 -18.09 -24.44 -15.46
N TYR A 179 -17.75 -23.21 -15.07
CA TYR A 179 -17.75 -22.76 -13.67
C TYR A 179 -19.12 -22.14 -13.33
N SER A 180 -19.48 -22.10 -12.04
CA SER A 180 -20.59 -21.25 -11.60
C SER A 180 -20.02 -19.94 -11.07
N ALA A 181 -20.57 -18.81 -11.52
CA ALA A 181 -20.17 -17.50 -11.07
C ALA A 181 -21.35 -16.60 -10.71
N ILE A 182 -21.19 -15.81 -9.65
CA ILE A 182 -22.10 -14.72 -9.26
C ILE A 182 -21.35 -13.40 -9.24
N THR A 183 -22.07 -12.28 -9.23
CA THR A 183 -21.49 -10.94 -9.31
C THR A 183 -22.02 -10.04 -8.22
N GLY A 184 -21.19 -9.11 -7.77
CA GLY A 184 -21.53 -8.06 -6.82
C GLY A 184 -21.56 -8.52 -5.37
N TYR A 185 -21.22 -7.59 -4.48
CA TYR A 185 -21.41 -7.73 -3.04
C TYR A 185 -22.54 -6.81 -2.58
N LYS A 186 -23.34 -7.31 -1.63
CA LYS A 186 -24.44 -6.54 -1.04
C LYS A 186 -24.00 -6.02 0.32
N GLU A 187 -23.75 -4.71 0.37
CA GLU A 187 -23.40 -4.00 1.59
C GLU A 187 -24.47 -4.18 2.69
N SER A 188 -24.01 -4.32 3.93
CA SER A 188 -24.84 -4.31 5.14
C SER A 188 -24.09 -3.66 6.31
N GLY A 189 -24.82 -3.13 7.29
CA GLY A 189 -24.26 -2.45 8.46
C GLY A 189 -24.72 -0.99 8.56
N SER A 190 -24.72 -0.45 9.77
CA SER A 190 -25.19 0.91 10.07
C SER A 190 -24.04 1.92 10.21
N THR A 191 -22.88 1.45 10.67
CA THR A 191 -21.66 2.25 10.81
C THR A 191 -20.61 1.81 9.79
N THR A 192 -19.59 2.65 9.55
CA THR A 192 -18.46 2.30 8.67
C THR A 192 -17.71 1.05 9.17
N ASP A 193 -17.50 0.93 10.48
CA ASP A 193 -16.78 -0.22 11.04
C ASP A 193 -17.61 -1.51 10.91
N GLU A 194 -18.92 -1.46 11.18
CA GLU A 194 -19.82 -2.62 10.97
C GLU A 194 -19.85 -3.05 9.49
N LYS A 195 -19.82 -2.08 8.58
CA LYS A 195 -19.78 -2.31 7.15
C LYS A 195 -18.50 -3.02 6.70
N ILE A 196 -17.34 -2.58 7.20
CA ILE A 196 -16.05 -3.24 6.96
C ILE A 196 -16.08 -4.66 7.54
N ALA A 197 -16.49 -4.83 8.80
CA ALA A 197 -16.57 -6.14 9.44
C ALA A 197 -17.50 -7.12 8.70
N ASN A 198 -18.64 -6.64 8.19
CA ASN A 198 -19.56 -7.45 7.39
C ASN A 198 -18.97 -7.86 6.03
N PHE A 199 -18.19 -6.97 5.40
CA PHE A 199 -17.44 -7.30 4.19
C PHE A 199 -16.41 -8.40 4.46
N ILE A 200 -15.60 -8.25 5.51
CA ILE A 200 -14.60 -9.25 5.92
C ILE A 200 -15.24 -10.60 6.18
N THR A 201 -16.32 -10.61 6.97
CA THR A 201 -17.09 -11.83 7.26
C THR A 201 -17.60 -12.50 5.99
N TRP A 202 -18.11 -11.70 5.04
CA TRP A 202 -18.58 -12.23 3.75
C TRP A 202 -17.44 -12.84 2.93
N ALA A 203 -16.29 -12.17 2.88
CA ALA A 203 -15.14 -12.61 2.09
C ALA A 203 -14.51 -13.88 2.68
N LEU A 204 -14.30 -13.94 4.00
CA LEU A 204 -13.88 -15.15 4.71
C LEU A 204 -14.82 -16.32 4.43
N LEU A 205 -16.14 -16.11 4.49
CA LEU A 205 -17.12 -17.16 4.17
C LEU A 205 -17.02 -17.66 2.72
N GLN A 206 -16.62 -16.82 1.76
CA GLN A 206 -16.37 -17.29 0.40
C GLN A 206 -15.10 -18.14 0.34
N LEU A 207 -14.00 -17.65 0.93
CA LEU A 207 -12.69 -18.32 0.94
C LEU A 207 -12.76 -19.69 1.64
N GLU A 208 -13.42 -19.79 2.79
CA GLU A 208 -13.65 -21.05 3.52
C GLU A 208 -14.43 -22.08 2.71
N LYS A 209 -15.30 -21.62 1.79
CA LYS A 209 -16.02 -22.48 0.84
C LYS A 209 -15.20 -22.80 -0.40
N GLY A 210 -13.93 -22.39 -0.45
CA GLY A 210 -13.04 -22.53 -1.59
C GLY A 210 -13.46 -21.70 -2.80
N ARG A 211 -14.22 -20.62 -2.60
CA ARG A 211 -14.65 -19.72 -3.68
C ARG A 211 -13.64 -18.58 -3.83
N LEU A 212 -13.30 -18.27 -5.07
CA LEU A 212 -12.35 -17.20 -5.40
C LEU A 212 -13.12 -15.92 -5.67
N ILE A 213 -12.64 -14.81 -5.12
CA ILE A 213 -13.29 -13.50 -5.22
C ILE A 213 -12.44 -12.62 -6.11
N MET A 214 -12.91 -12.34 -7.31
CA MET A 214 -12.31 -11.32 -8.17
C MET A 214 -12.93 -9.97 -7.84
N VAL A 215 -12.12 -8.94 -7.59
CA VAL A 215 -12.59 -7.58 -7.29
C VAL A 215 -12.06 -6.61 -8.33
N ARG A 216 -12.89 -5.62 -8.71
CA ARG A 216 -12.50 -4.53 -9.60
C ARG A 216 -12.63 -3.19 -8.90
N TYR A 217 -11.56 -2.40 -8.91
CA TYR A 217 -11.52 -1.07 -8.30
C TYR A 217 -10.46 -0.20 -8.98
N GLN A 218 -10.43 1.09 -8.61
CA GLN A 218 -9.32 1.95 -9.00
C GLN A 218 -8.13 1.67 -8.09
N ASP A 219 -7.12 1.04 -8.63
CA ASP A 219 -5.78 0.84 -8.08
C ASP A 219 -4.84 1.87 -8.73
N ASP A 220 -3.69 1.43 -9.25
CA ASP A 220 -2.81 2.21 -10.10
C ASP A 220 -3.32 2.37 -11.54
N ARG A 221 -4.44 1.74 -11.86
CA ARG A 221 -5.13 1.80 -13.13
C ARG A 221 -6.61 2.06 -12.87
N GLU A 222 -7.26 2.55 -13.91
CA GLU A 222 -8.71 2.59 -13.90
C GLU A 222 -9.19 1.16 -14.17
N PHE A 223 -10.11 0.63 -13.36
CA PHE A 223 -10.71 -0.69 -13.57
C PHE A 223 -9.77 -1.89 -13.38
N GLY A 224 -8.80 -1.80 -12.46
CA GLY A 224 -7.89 -2.89 -12.11
C GLY A 224 -8.58 -4.07 -11.44
N TRP A 225 -8.24 -5.29 -11.88
CA TRP A 225 -8.80 -6.55 -11.39
C TRP A 225 -7.80 -7.28 -10.52
N HIS A 226 -8.25 -7.82 -9.39
CA HIS A 226 -7.45 -8.64 -8.49
C HIS A 226 -8.23 -9.88 -8.06
N VAL A 227 -7.53 -10.92 -7.59
CA VAL A 227 -8.15 -12.06 -6.91
C VAL A 227 -7.83 -12.00 -5.42
N ILE A 228 -8.83 -11.84 -4.55
CA ILE A 228 -8.65 -12.04 -3.12
C ILE A 228 -8.46 -13.54 -2.89
N ILE A 229 -7.27 -13.90 -2.41
CA ILE A 229 -6.87 -15.29 -2.14
C ILE A 229 -6.69 -15.55 -0.65
N GLY A 230 -6.62 -14.50 0.17
CA GLY A 230 -6.57 -14.64 1.61
C GLY A 230 -6.96 -13.38 2.37
N ILE A 231 -7.24 -13.58 3.65
CA ILE A 231 -7.47 -12.54 4.66
C ILE A 231 -6.75 -12.96 5.93
N ASP A 232 -6.02 -12.04 6.54
CA ASP A 232 -5.48 -12.19 7.90
C ASP A 232 -6.17 -11.17 8.80
N THR A 233 -6.90 -11.63 9.83
CA THR A 233 -7.60 -10.73 10.77
C THR A 233 -6.67 -10.17 11.84
N MET A 234 -5.39 -10.54 11.79
CA MET A 234 -4.38 -10.18 12.78
C MET A 234 -4.70 -10.64 14.21
N GLY A 235 -5.77 -11.42 14.41
CA GLY A 235 -6.28 -11.82 15.73
C GLY A 235 -6.98 -10.69 16.49
N THR A 236 -7.46 -9.65 15.80
CA THR A 236 -8.03 -8.45 16.42
C THR A 236 -9.55 -8.35 16.22
N ASP A 237 -10.21 -7.61 17.12
CA ASP A 237 -11.61 -7.21 16.94
C ASP A 237 -11.76 -5.87 16.19
N PHE A 238 -10.65 -5.28 15.73
CA PHE A 238 -10.64 -4.01 15.02
C PHE A 238 -10.53 -4.27 13.51
N PRO A 239 -11.64 -4.22 12.76
CA PRO A 239 -11.68 -4.69 11.36
C PRO A 239 -10.86 -3.84 10.37
N ARG A 240 -10.15 -2.80 10.87
CA ARG A 240 -9.23 -1.98 10.09
C ARG A 240 -7.82 -2.57 10.06
N ASP A 241 -7.47 -3.41 11.03
CA ASP A 241 -6.22 -4.18 11.09
C ASP A 241 -6.26 -5.42 10.17
N ASP A 242 -7.43 -5.77 9.64
CA ASP A 242 -7.55 -6.93 8.75
C ASP A 242 -6.79 -6.66 7.44
N VAL A 243 -6.02 -7.64 6.97
CA VAL A 243 -5.22 -7.53 5.74
C VAL A 243 -5.81 -8.44 4.66
N LEU A 244 -6.12 -7.86 3.50
CA LEU A 244 -6.40 -8.61 2.29
C LEU A 244 -5.09 -9.05 1.63
N ILE A 245 -5.04 -10.31 1.22
CA ILE A 245 -3.95 -10.89 0.43
C ILE A 245 -4.54 -11.18 -0.95
N MET A 246 -3.98 -10.53 -1.98
CA MET A 246 -4.52 -10.55 -3.33
C MET A 246 -3.47 -10.99 -4.34
N ALA A 247 -3.89 -11.69 -5.38
CA ALA A 247 -3.09 -11.87 -6.58
C ALA A 247 -3.39 -10.72 -7.55
N ASP A 248 -2.35 -10.01 -7.97
CA ASP A 248 -2.38 -8.86 -8.88
C ASP A 248 -1.83 -9.28 -10.26
N PRO A 249 -2.62 -9.18 -11.34
CA PRO A 249 -2.17 -9.48 -12.68
C PRO A 249 -1.17 -8.47 -13.25
N TYR A 250 -0.87 -7.37 -12.58
CA TYR A 250 0.12 -6.41 -13.01
C TYR A 250 0.65 -5.75 -11.75
N ASP A 251 1.54 -6.50 -11.14
CA ASP A 251 2.23 -6.11 -9.94
C ASP A 251 3.45 -5.29 -10.32
N GLY A 252 3.61 -4.14 -9.68
CA GLY A 252 4.68 -3.21 -10.03
C GLY A 252 4.90 -2.08 -9.03
N PHE A 253 4.42 -2.24 -7.79
CA PHE A 253 4.35 -1.14 -6.81
C PHE A 253 4.88 -1.47 -5.43
N ASP A 254 5.06 -2.74 -5.12
CA ASP A 254 5.71 -3.18 -3.88
C ASP A 254 7.22 -3.43 -4.08
N HIS A 255 7.73 -3.04 -5.25
CA HIS A 255 9.09 -3.25 -5.73
C HIS A 255 9.51 -4.72 -5.86
N PHE A 256 8.59 -5.67 -5.86
CA PHE A 256 8.91 -7.07 -6.07
C PHE A 256 7.80 -7.76 -6.86
N GLN A 257 7.96 -7.80 -8.18
CA GLN A 257 6.97 -8.32 -9.13
C GLN A 257 6.78 -9.85 -8.99
N ASP A 258 6.16 -10.32 -7.91
CA ASP A 258 5.83 -11.71 -7.63
C ASP A 258 4.34 -12.02 -7.84
N GLY A 259 3.56 -10.97 -8.13
CA GLY A 259 2.15 -11.03 -8.44
C GLY A 259 1.25 -11.10 -7.22
N TYR A 260 1.75 -10.82 -6.03
CA TYR A 260 0.95 -10.68 -4.82
C TYR A 260 0.98 -9.24 -4.31
N VAL A 261 -0.15 -8.79 -3.80
CA VAL A 261 -0.24 -7.50 -3.12
C VAL A 261 -1.05 -7.64 -1.85
N THR A 262 -0.80 -6.75 -0.89
CA THR A 262 -1.61 -6.66 0.32
C THR A 262 -2.26 -5.30 0.47
N SER A 263 -3.44 -5.29 1.10
CA SER A 263 -4.13 -4.04 1.40
C SER A 263 -4.85 -4.13 2.73
N ALA A 264 -4.74 -3.09 3.55
CA ALA A 264 -5.59 -2.96 4.73
C ALA A 264 -7.06 -2.95 4.30
N ALA A 265 -7.84 -3.89 4.83
CA ALA A 265 -9.13 -4.26 4.28
C ALA A 265 -10.15 -3.13 4.39
N GLY A 266 -10.14 -2.37 5.48
CA GLY A 266 -11.02 -1.21 5.59
C GLY A 266 -10.65 -0.09 4.62
N ARG A 267 -9.37 0.08 4.26
CA ARG A 267 -8.93 1.07 3.26
C ARG A 267 -9.42 0.62 1.89
N PHE A 268 -9.18 -0.64 1.51
CA PHE A 268 -9.75 -1.25 0.31
C PHE A 268 -11.27 -1.10 0.25
N TYR A 269 -11.99 -1.44 1.32
CA TYR A 269 -13.45 -1.42 1.36
C TYR A 269 -14.01 -0.03 1.00
N ARG A 270 -13.41 1.03 1.53
CA ARG A 270 -13.80 2.42 1.23
C ARG A 270 -13.40 2.84 -0.18
N TRP A 271 -12.47 2.13 -0.79
CA TRP A 271 -11.96 2.39 -2.12
C TRP A 271 -12.52 1.49 -3.21
N TRP A 272 -13.38 0.55 -2.85
CA TRP A 272 -13.88 -0.48 -3.76
C TRP A 272 -14.97 0.06 -4.71
N LEU A 273 -14.53 0.95 -5.59
CA LEU A 273 -15.20 1.50 -6.75
C LEU A 273 -14.12 2.09 -7.68
N ASN A 274 -14.47 2.26 -8.95
CA ASN A 274 -13.64 2.99 -9.89
C ASN A 274 -13.95 4.48 -9.81
N VAL A 275 -12.93 5.31 -9.97
CA VAL A 275 -13.06 6.76 -10.08
C VAL A 275 -12.28 7.19 -11.32
N GLU A 276 -12.95 7.74 -12.32
CA GLU A 276 -12.28 8.28 -13.49
C GLU A 276 -11.57 9.60 -13.16
N LEU A 277 -10.63 10.04 -14.01
CA LEU A 277 -10.08 11.41 -13.98
C LEU A 277 -11.15 12.51 -13.93
N SER A 278 -12.32 12.23 -14.50
CA SER A 278 -13.49 13.09 -14.50
C SER A 278 -14.20 13.18 -13.15
N GLY A 279 -13.77 12.40 -12.15
CA GLY A 279 -14.40 12.17 -10.84
C GLY A 279 -15.75 11.43 -10.91
N HIS A 280 -16.13 10.92 -12.08
CA HIS A 280 -17.24 9.98 -12.18
C HIS A 280 -16.83 8.65 -11.56
N THR A 281 -17.79 7.98 -10.92
CA THR A 281 -17.53 6.75 -10.19
C THR A 281 -18.37 5.60 -10.71
N SER A 282 -17.83 4.39 -10.66
CA SER A 282 -18.63 3.18 -10.87
C SER A 282 -19.58 2.93 -9.70
N ASN A 283 -20.42 1.90 -9.82
CA ASN A 283 -21.05 1.30 -8.65
C ASN A 283 -19.96 0.77 -7.71
N ALA A 284 -20.20 0.90 -6.40
CA ALA A 284 -19.35 0.26 -5.40
C ALA A 284 -19.48 -1.26 -5.45
N PHE A 285 -18.43 -1.93 -5.03
CA PHE A 285 -18.39 -3.37 -4.80
C PHE A 285 -18.52 -4.25 -6.06
N ASP A 286 -17.81 -3.86 -7.11
CA ASP A 286 -17.73 -4.63 -8.35
C ASP A 286 -16.86 -5.88 -8.16
N CYS A 287 -17.46 -7.06 -8.25
CA CYS A 287 -16.78 -8.35 -8.13
C CYS A 287 -17.45 -9.47 -8.91
N VAL A 288 -16.68 -10.55 -9.06
CA VAL A 288 -17.13 -11.88 -9.47
C VAL A 288 -16.71 -12.88 -8.39
N VAL A 289 -17.64 -13.68 -7.89
CA VAL A 289 -17.32 -14.83 -7.03
C VAL A 289 -17.43 -16.09 -7.88
N VAL A 290 -16.31 -16.79 -8.02
CA VAL A 290 -16.17 -18.01 -8.82
C VAL A 290 -16.22 -19.23 -7.92
N TYR A 291 -17.13 -20.15 -8.21
CA TYR A 291 -17.31 -21.36 -7.42
C TYR A 291 -16.32 -22.43 -7.88
N PRO A 292 -15.72 -23.18 -6.94
CA PRO A 292 -14.74 -24.19 -7.26
C PRO A 292 -15.35 -25.36 -8.02
N LYS A 293 -14.66 -25.88 -9.04
CA LYS A 293 -15.00 -27.19 -9.66
C LYS A 293 -14.65 -28.37 -8.75
N LYS A 294 -13.67 -28.19 -7.86
CA LYS A 294 -13.17 -29.20 -6.92
C LYS A 294 -12.99 -28.56 -5.54
N PRO A 295 -13.37 -29.21 -4.43
CA PRO A 295 -13.18 -28.66 -3.10
C PRO A 295 -11.73 -28.25 -2.84
N ILE A 296 -11.52 -27.07 -2.26
CA ILE A 296 -10.22 -26.61 -1.77
C ILE A 296 -10.09 -27.07 -0.32
N THR A 297 -8.99 -27.74 0.02
CA THR A 297 -8.70 -28.10 1.41
C THR A 297 -7.80 -27.05 2.02
N ILE A 298 -8.32 -26.30 3.00
CA ILE A 298 -7.55 -25.34 3.78
C ILE A 298 -7.16 -26.01 5.09
N THR A 299 -5.86 -26.26 5.28
CA THR A 299 -5.33 -26.80 6.53
C THR A 299 -4.82 -25.64 7.38
N LYS A 300 -5.33 -25.53 8.61
CA LYS A 300 -4.85 -24.56 9.58
C LYS A 300 -3.68 -25.14 10.37
N VAL A 301 -2.64 -24.33 10.57
CA VAL A 301 -1.53 -24.63 11.47
C VAL A 301 -1.53 -23.65 12.64
N GLN A 302 -0.93 -24.06 13.76
CA GLN A 302 -0.61 -23.12 14.81
C GLN A 302 0.58 -22.26 14.35
N GLU A 303 0.49 -20.97 14.62
CA GLU A 303 1.54 -19.99 14.35
C GLU A 303 1.65 -19.09 15.57
N GLU A 304 2.88 -18.91 16.04
CA GLU A 304 3.19 -17.87 17.02
C GLU A 304 3.68 -16.65 16.25
N ARG A 305 2.99 -15.52 16.38
CA ARG A 305 3.41 -14.27 15.73
C ARG A 305 4.59 -13.69 16.50
N LYS A 306 5.66 -13.37 15.79
CA LYS A 306 6.90 -12.80 16.34
C LYS A 306 7.19 -11.47 15.66
N ILE A 307 7.82 -10.55 16.40
CA ILE A 307 8.34 -9.31 15.83
C ILE A 307 9.54 -9.68 14.96
N THR A 308 9.48 -9.36 13.65
CA THR A 308 10.53 -9.71 12.67
C THR A 308 11.28 -8.50 12.13
N GLN A 309 10.90 -7.28 12.55
CA GLN A 309 11.49 -6.03 12.11
C GLN A 309 11.80 -5.14 13.30
N VAL A 310 12.74 -4.22 13.11
CA VAL A 310 13.01 -3.18 14.09
C VAL A 310 11.79 -2.26 14.17
N ILE A 311 11.38 -1.92 15.38
CA ILE A 311 10.30 -0.96 15.63
C ILE A 311 10.96 0.41 15.88
N PRO A 312 10.80 1.39 14.98
CA PRO A 312 11.34 2.73 15.16
C PRO A 312 10.80 3.42 16.41
N GLU A 313 11.54 4.37 16.98
CA GLU A 313 10.98 5.25 18.00
C GLU A 313 9.89 6.15 17.39
N ARG A 314 8.79 6.36 18.11
CA ARG A 314 7.76 7.31 17.68
C ARG A 314 8.23 8.73 17.94
N HIS A 315 8.28 9.54 16.90
CA HIS A 315 8.64 10.96 16.99
C HIS A 315 7.42 11.87 16.81
N LEU A 316 6.28 11.47 17.39
CA LEU A 316 5.02 12.21 17.32
C LEU A 316 5.01 13.47 18.19
N LEU A 317 4.23 14.46 17.77
CA LEU A 317 3.78 15.53 18.64
C LEU A 317 2.75 15.00 19.63
N LEU A 318 2.99 15.28 20.91
CA LEU A 318 2.19 14.76 22.01
C LEU A 318 1.16 15.79 22.50
N ASN A 319 0.05 15.27 23.00
CA ASN A 319 -0.91 16.01 23.80
C ASN A 319 -0.27 16.53 25.10
N PRO A 320 -0.88 17.52 25.77
CA PRO A 320 -0.37 18.04 27.05
C PRO A 320 -0.23 16.99 28.17
N ASP A 321 -0.98 15.87 28.09
CA ASP A 321 -0.89 14.73 29.02
C ASP A 321 0.20 13.72 28.64
N GLY A 322 0.96 13.97 27.58
CA GLY A 322 1.99 13.08 27.04
C GLY A 322 1.46 11.96 26.14
N SER A 323 0.16 11.91 25.87
CA SER A 323 -0.43 10.93 24.96
C SER A 323 -0.35 11.36 23.50
N PHE A 324 -0.65 10.45 22.57
CA PHE A 324 -0.98 10.79 21.19
C PHE A 324 -2.32 10.14 20.80
N GLY A 325 -3.05 10.77 19.88
CA GLY A 325 -4.39 10.35 19.50
C GLY A 325 -5.39 10.45 20.66
N GLY A 326 -6.46 9.65 20.57
CA GLY A 326 -7.57 9.63 21.52
C GLY A 326 -8.55 10.79 21.33
N THR A 327 -9.64 10.80 22.12
CA THR A 327 -10.68 11.82 22.01
C THR A 327 -10.51 12.94 23.04
N ARG A 328 -10.47 14.19 22.58
CA ARG A 328 -10.42 15.37 23.47
C ARG A 328 -11.79 15.75 24.02
N ASP A 329 -12.80 15.90 23.17
CA ASP A 329 -14.21 16.15 23.56
C ASP A 329 -15.15 15.50 22.54
N ALA A 330 -15.69 14.33 22.90
CA ALA A 330 -16.56 13.53 22.04
C ALA A 330 -17.84 14.27 21.64
N SER A 331 -18.37 15.12 22.52
CA SER A 331 -19.65 15.81 22.31
C SER A 331 -19.52 16.96 21.31
N LYS A 332 -18.37 17.64 21.33
CA LYS A 332 -18.08 18.79 20.46
C LYS A 332 -17.43 18.36 19.15
N TYR A 333 -16.54 17.39 19.20
CA TYR A 333 -15.63 17.06 18.10
C TYR A 333 -15.76 15.63 17.57
N GLY A 334 -16.64 14.81 18.12
CA GLY A 334 -16.74 13.39 17.76
C GLY A 334 -15.64 12.54 18.38
N VAL A 335 -15.72 11.23 18.14
CA VAL A 335 -14.85 10.23 18.78
C VAL A 335 -13.72 9.80 17.84
N ILE A 336 -12.50 9.81 18.36
CA ILE A 336 -11.30 9.12 17.85
C ILE A 336 -10.90 8.10 18.92
N LYS A 337 -10.96 6.80 18.59
CA LYS A 337 -10.82 5.74 19.58
C LYS A 337 -9.36 5.45 19.88
N GLU A 338 -8.53 5.52 18.86
CA GLU A 338 -7.15 5.06 18.85
C GLU A 338 -6.29 6.04 19.66
N LYS A 339 -5.80 5.58 20.80
CA LYS A 339 -4.93 6.34 21.71
C LYS A 339 -3.65 5.54 21.92
N ASN A 340 -2.49 6.20 21.87
CA ASN A 340 -1.21 5.61 22.24
C ASN A 340 -0.86 4.27 21.55
N GLY A 341 -1.29 4.04 20.30
CA GLY A 341 -1.01 2.79 19.58
C GLY A 341 -1.70 1.56 20.17
N GLU A 342 -2.85 1.75 20.84
CA GLU A 342 -3.64 0.66 21.44
C GLU A 342 -4.04 -0.46 20.44
N THR A 343 -4.06 -0.15 19.14
CA THR A 343 -4.41 -1.08 18.05
C THR A 343 -3.20 -1.55 17.23
N ASP A 344 -1.97 -1.27 17.66
CA ASP A 344 -0.79 -1.63 16.89
C ASP A 344 -0.58 -3.14 16.80
N GLN A 345 -0.23 -3.61 15.59
CA GLN A 345 0.12 -5.01 15.32
C GLN A 345 1.63 -5.11 15.05
N LEU A 346 2.43 -5.00 16.10
CA LEU A 346 3.91 -4.97 16.01
C LEU A 346 4.52 -6.27 15.43
N THR A 347 3.76 -7.35 15.39
CA THR A 347 4.13 -8.62 14.74
C THR A 347 3.73 -8.70 13.26
N SER A 348 3.20 -7.60 12.70
CA SER A 348 2.86 -7.47 11.29
C SER A 348 4.07 -7.74 10.42
N ASN A 349 3.87 -8.63 9.44
CA ASN A 349 4.82 -8.87 8.35
C ASN A 349 4.29 -8.32 7.01
N TYR A 350 3.20 -7.55 7.05
CA TYR A 350 2.53 -6.99 5.87
C TYR A 350 2.98 -5.56 5.55
N HIS A 351 3.44 -4.83 6.57
CA HIS A 351 3.84 -3.43 6.48
C HIS A 351 5.27 -3.27 7.01
N ALA A 352 6.03 -2.40 6.36
CA ALA A 352 7.38 -2.05 6.81
C ALA A 352 7.31 -0.89 7.81
N PHE A 353 7.98 -1.02 8.94
CA PHE A 353 8.11 0.05 9.93
C PHE A 353 9.40 0.83 9.66
N VAL A 354 9.27 2.03 9.09
CA VAL A 354 10.39 2.83 8.59
C VAL A 354 10.60 4.06 9.46
N ASP A 355 11.83 4.30 9.91
CA ASP A 355 12.19 5.50 10.69
C ASP A 355 12.30 6.74 9.79
N TYR A 356 11.15 7.28 9.38
CA TYR A 356 11.09 8.47 8.53
C TYR A 356 11.62 9.73 9.20
N TYR A 357 11.48 9.82 10.52
CA TYR A 357 11.95 10.98 11.28
C TYR A 357 13.47 11.17 11.16
N ASN A 358 14.24 10.08 11.29
CA ASN A 358 15.70 10.13 11.20
C ASN A 358 16.24 9.94 9.78
N THR A 359 15.38 9.62 8.80
CA THR A 359 15.80 9.36 7.42
C THR A 359 16.45 10.58 6.78
N GLU A 360 17.60 10.36 6.14
CA GLU A 360 18.34 11.38 5.40
C GLU A 360 17.95 11.40 3.91
N SER A 361 18.03 12.58 3.30
CA SER A 361 17.95 12.73 1.85
C SER A 361 19.19 12.13 1.17
N THR A 362 19.00 11.60 -0.03
CA THR A 362 20.05 11.04 -0.90
C THR A 362 19.94 11.65 -2.31
N ASP A 363 20.70 11.16 -3.28
CA ASP A 363 20.57 11.63 -4.68
C ASP A 363 19.20 11.30 -5.28
N ASN A 364 18.55 10.22 -4.81
CA ASN A 364 17.26 9.74 -5.32
C ASN A 364 16.09 10.01 -4.36
N ARG A 365 16.39 10.35 -3.09
CA ARG A 365 15.41 10.62 -2.05
C ARG A 365 15.48 12.05 -1.55
N LEU A 366 14.35 12.74 -1.59
CA LEU A 366 14.14 14.01 -0.89
C LEU A 366 13.20 13.76 0.27
N ILE A 367 13.60 14.12 1.49
CA ILE A 367 12.76 13.99 2.67
C ILE A 367 13.01 15.14 3.65
N LEU A 368 11.93 15.60 4.28
CA LEU A 368 11.95 16.60 5.35
C LEU A 368 12.32 15.92 6.67
N LYS A 369 13.63 15.79 6.91
CA LYS A 369 14.16 15.16 8.13
C LYS A 369 13.64 15.85 9.39
N GLY A 370 13.33 15.06 10.41
CA GLY A 370 12.87 15.58 11.71
C GLY A 370 11.42 16.06 11.71
N TYR A 371 10.66 15.81 10.64
CA TYR A 371 9.25 16.17 10.58
C TYR A 371 8.42 15.32 11.56
N GLN A 372 7.75 15.95 12.51
CA GLN A 372 6.89 15.26 13.49
C GLN A 372 5.43 15.34 13.08
N ALA A 373 4.78 14.19 12.95
CA ALA A 373 3.33 14.11 12.75
C ALA A 373 2.57 14.34 14.06
N PHE A 374 1.27 14.64 13.96
CA PHE A 374 0.37 14.78 15.11
C PHE A 374 -0.87 13.91 14.89
N GLN A 375 -1.14 12.99 15.81
CA GLN A 375 -2.34 12.16 15.78
C GLN A 375 -3.56 12.96 16.28
N GLN A 376 -4.55 13.16 15.41
CA GLN A 376 -5.70 14.01 15.65
C GLN A 376 -6.50 13.58 16.87
N THR A 377 -7.02 14.54 17.65
CA THR A 377 -7.86 14.25 18.82
C THR A 377 -9.33 14.64 18.64
N MET A 378 -9.66 15.14 17.45
CA MET A 378 -10.96 15.66 17.06
C MET A 378 -11.35 15.07 15.70
N ALA A 379 -12.57 14.54 15.57
CA ALA A 379 -13.02 14.06 14.27
C ALA A 379 -13.14 15.23 13.27
N SER A 380 -12.78 14.97 12.01
CA SER A 380 -12.75 15.97 10.92
C SER A 380 -11.67 17.05 11.03
N SER A 381 -10.68 16.93 11.93
CA SER A 381 -9.59 17.91 12.09
C SER A 381 -8.32 17.58 11.31
N CYS A 382 -8.27 16.51 10.51
CA CYS A 382 -7.04 16.09 9.81
C CYS A 382 -6.33 17.20 9.02
N GLY A 383 -7.07 18.13 8.39
CA GLY A 383 -6.47 19.28 7.70
C GLY A 383 -5.96 20.36 8.65
N ILE A 384 -6.55 20.49 9.84
CA ILE A 384 -6.01 21.32 10.92
C ILE A 384 -4.73 20.70 11.49
N CYS A 385 -4.72 19.39 11.71
CA CYS A 385 -3.53 18.65 12.18
C CYS A 385 -2.38 18.68 11.17
N SER A 386 -2.72 18.66 9.87
CA SER A 386 -1.75 18.89 8.79
C SER A 386 -1.12 20.29 8.91
N VAL A 387 -1.91 21.34 9.13
CA VAL A 387 -1.36 22.69 9.38
C VAL A 387 -0.51 22.72 10.66
N LEU A 388 -1.00 22.13 11.76
CA LEU A 388 -0.30 22.08 13.05
C LEU A 388 1.11 21.48 12.91
N SER A 389 1.22 20.29 12.30
CA SER A 389 2.51 19.61 12.12
C SER A 389 3.47 20.41 11.24
N VAL A 390 2.98 21.12 10.21
CA VAL A 390 3.81 22.02 9.40
C VAL A 390 4.28 23.23 10.20
N LEU A 391 3.42 23.83 11.03
CA LEU A 391 3.80 24.93 11.91
C LEU A 391 4.88 24.49 12.90
N ASN A 392 4.76 23.29 13.48
CA ASN A 392 5.79 22.70 14.33
C ASN A 392 7.12 22.53 13.59
N TYR A 393 7.09 21.98 12.37
CA TYR A 393 8.28 21.82 11.54
C TYR A 393 8.96 23.17 11.19
N TYR A 394 8.21 24.26 11.24
CA TYR A 394 8.70 25.64 11.12
C TYR A 394 9.10 26.28 12.45
N ASP A 395 9.28 25.49 13.51
CA ASP A 395 9.68 25.91 14.86
C ASP A 395 8.66 26.81 15.58
N LEU A 396 7.37 26.73 15.23
CA LEU A 396 6.32 27.43 15.98
C LEU A 396 5.90 26.60 17.21
N ASP A 397 5.70 27.30 18.33
CA ASP A 397 5.28 26.68 19.59
C ASP A 397 3.87 26.07 19.49
N VAL A 398 3.80 24.74 19.44
CA VAL A 398 2.57 23.98 19.40
C VAL A 398 1.72 24.09 20.67
N ASN A 399 2.27 24.62 21.78
CA ASN A 399 1.45 24.96 22.95
C ASN A 399 0.60 26.21 22.71
N ILE A 400 0.95 27.02 21.70
CA ILE A 400 0.17 28.18 21.25
C ILE A 400 -0.70 27.78 20.06
N TYR A 401 -0.11 27.10 19.08
CA TYR A 401 -0.76 26.69 17.84
C TYR A 401 -1.31 25.26 17.92
N ASP A 402 -2.01 24.94 19.02
CA ASP A 402 -2.55 23.60 19.24
C ASP A 402 -3.80 23.32 18.38
N GLU A 403 -4.25 22.07 18.39
CA GLU A 403 -5.37 21.60 17.55
C GLU A 403 -6.67 22.40 17.79
N VAL A 404 -6.92 22.78 19.05
CA VAL A 404 -8.11 23.54 19.45
C VAL A 404 -8.01 24.99 18.99
N PHE A 405 -6.87 25.65 19.26
CA PHE A 405 -6.63 27.03 18.82
C PHE A 405 -6.80 27.17 17.30
N LEU A 406 -6.18 26.27 16.53
CA LEU A 406 -6.25 26.32 15.08
C LEU A 406 -7.66 26.04 14.56
N THR A 407 -8.40 25.14 15.21
CA THR A 407 -9.81 24.86 14.87
C THR A 407 -10.70 26.06 15.17
N ASP A 408 -10.59 26.66 16.35
CA ASP A 408 -11.39 27.84 16.72
C ASP A 408 -11.05 29.02 15.80
N LYS A 409 -9.76 29.22 15.47
CA LYS A 409 -9.34 30.25 14.53
C LYS A 409 -9.85 29.98 13.11
N TYR A 410 -9.85 28.72 12.66
CA TYR A 410 -10.43 28.33 11.39
C TYR A 410 -11.92 28.68 11.35
N CYS A 411 -12.67 28.31 12.40
CA CYS A 411 -14.08 28.63 12.55
C CYS A 411 -14.36 30.13 12.50
N GLU A 412 -13.56 30.93 13.22
CA GLU A 412 -13.63 32.40 13.23
C GLU A 412 -13.48 32.99 11.82
N VAL A 413 -12.38 32.67 11.11
CA VAL A 413 -12.05 33.31 9.83
C VAL A 413 -12.86 32.78 8.65
N ASN A 414 -13.48 31.62 8.81
CA ASN A 414 -14.37 31.01 7.80
C ASN A 414 -15.84 31.23 8.09
N GLU A 415 -16.20 31.84 9.23
CA GLU A 415 -17.58 32.07 9.66
C GLU A 415 -18.39 30.76 9.71
N VAL A 416 -17.77 29.68 10.19
CA VAL A 416 -18.40 28.36 10.37
C VAL A 416 -18.49 28.00 11.84
N ALA A 417 -19.63 27.42 12.25
CA ALA A 417 -19.87 27.10 13.65
C ALA A 417 -19.01 25.94 14.18
N THR A 418 -18.69 24.96 13.32
CA THR A 418 -17.88 23.79 13.67
C THR A 418 -17.29 23.16 12.40
N ILE A 419 -16.20 22.41 12.57
CA ILE A 419 -15.63 21.53 11.53
C ILE A 419 -16.12 20.08 11.65
N TYR A 420 -16.71 19.69 12.79
CA TYR A 420 -17.16 18.33 13.02
C TYR A 420 -18.26 17.94 12.01
N ASN A 421 -18.08 16.81 11.31
CA ASN A 421 -18.93 16.32 10.20
C ASN A 421 -18.96 17.20 8.94
N VAL A 422 -18.16 18.26 8.89
CA VAL A 422 -18.07 19.17 7.72
C VAL A 422 -16.67 19.12 7.10
N GLY A 423 -15.63 18.96 7.92
CA GLY A 423 -14.24 18.97 7.51
C GLY A 423 -13.73 20.37 7.15
N VAL A 424 -12.53 20.39 6.56
CA VAL A 424 -11.86 21.61 6.11
C VAL A 424 -11.47 21.50 4.64
N GLY A 425 -11.43 22.65 3.95
CA GLY A 425 -11.04 22.74 2.53
C GLY A 425 -9.88 23.71 2.32
N ALA A 426 -9.19 23.60 1.19
CA ALA A 426 -7.99 24.40 0.91
C ALA A 426 -8.22 25.92 0.99
N THR A 427 -9.38 26.40 0.53
CA THR A 427 -9.73 27.83 0.62
C THR A 427 -9.81 28.28 2.08
N GLY A 428 -10.38 27.44 2.96
CA GLY A 428 -10.52 27.76 4.37
C GLY A 428 -9.19 27.68 5.12
N LEU A 429 -8.36 26.69 4.79
CA LEU A 429 -7.00 26.58 5.34
C LEU A 429 -6.14 27.76 4.90
N ARG A 430 -6.27 28.22 3.65
CA ARG A 430 -5.59 29.43 3.17
C ARG A 430 -5.97 30.67 3.97
N LYS A 431 -7.26 30.84 4.33
CA LYS A 431 -7.70 31.95 5.18
C LYS A 431 -7.14 31.86 6.59
N LEU A 432 -7.15 30.66 7.18
CA LEU A 432 -6.52 30.39 8.48
C LEU A 432 -5.05 30.83 8.44
N LEU A 433 -4.27 30.32 7.49
CA LEU A 433 -2.84 30.64 7.35
C LEU A 433 -2.60 32.14 7.14
N GLY A 434 -3.43 32.81 6.33
CA GLY A 434 -3.37 34.26 6.17
C GLY A 434 -3.61 35.02 7.48
N ALA A 435 -4.55 34.58 8.31
CA ALA A 435 -4.79 35.16 9.63
C ALA A 435 -3.66 34.90 10.64
N LEU A 436 -2.84 33.85 10.41
CA LEU A 436 -1.62 33.56 11.16
C LEU A 436 -0.38 34.29 10.60
N GLY A 437 -0.54 35.08 9.53
CA GLY A 437 0.53 35.84 8.90
C GLY A 437 1.32 35.09 7.82
N PHE A 438 0.87 33.93 7.36
CA PHE A 438 1.51 33.18 6.29
C PHE A 438 0.92 33.50 4.92
N VAL A 439 1.76 33.43 3.88
CA VAL A 439 1.30 33.41 2.50
C VAL A 439 1.14 31.96 2.06
N ALA A 440 -0.11 31.54 1.90
CA ALA A 440 -0.46 30.18 1.52
C ALA A 440 -1.06 30.10 0.12
N GLU A 441 -0.67 29.07 -0.62
CA GLU A 441 -1.32 28.65 -1.86
C GLU A 441 -2.33 27.54 -1.55
N GLY A 442 -3.59 27.92 -1.38
CA GLY A 442 -4.72 27.00 -1.34
C GLY A 442 -5.32 26.79 -2.72
N ARG A 443 -5.27 25.56 -3.24
CA ARG A 443 -5.93 25.16 -4.50
C ARG A 443 -6.90 24.02 -4.27
N SER A 444 -7.96 24.03 -5.07
CA SER A 444 -8.87 22.90 -5.20
C SER A 444 -9.34 22.91 -6.63
N TYR A 445 -9.40 21.73 -7.24
CA TYR A 445 -9.98 21.59 -8.55
C TYR A 445 -11.27 20.78 -8.44
N ALA A 446 -12.39 21.39 -8.80
CA ALA A 446 -13.70 20.78 -8.64
C ALA A 446 -13.98 19.83 -9.79
N ARG A 447 -14.59 18.68 -9.49
CA ARG A 447 -15.02 17.70 -10.48
C ARG A 447 -15.87 18.31 -11.59
N ASN A 448 -16.81 19.18 -11.24
CA ASN A 448 -17.71 19.83 -12.20
C ASN A 448 -16.98 20.80 -13.14
N SER A 449 -15.70 21.09 -12.89
CA SER A 449 -14.82 21.87 -13.76
C SER A 449 -13.97 20.99 -14.69
N PHE A 450 -14.15 19.66 -14.66
CA PHE A 450 -13.45 18.73 -15.54
C PHE A 450 -13.85 18.88 -17.00
N VAL A 451 -12.86 19.19 -17.83
CA VAL A 451 -12.99 19.21 -19.30
C VAL A 451 -12.13 18.10 -19.90
N ASN A 452 -10.88 17.99 -19.46
CA ASN A 452 -9.94 16.91 -19.79
C ASN A 452 -8.77 16.94 -18.79
N SER A 453 -7.79 16.05 -18.93
CA SER A 453 -6.63 16.01 -18.04
C SER A 453 -5.87 17.35 -17.94
N ASN A 454 -5.86 18.18 -18.99
CA ASN A 454 -5.17 19.48 -18.97
C ASN A 454 -5.85 20.53 -18.08
N SER A 455 -7.10 20.32 -17.66
CA SER A 455 -7.77 21.24 -16.75
C SER A 455 -7.47 20.98 -15.27
N MET A 456 -6.90 19.82 -14.92
CA MET A 456 -6.50 19.48 -13.54
C MET A 456 -5.32 20.36 -13.06
N LEU A 457 -5.11 20.46 -11.73
CA LEU A 457 -3.98 21.22 -11.16
C LEU A 457 -2.64 20.65 -11.66
N PHE A 458 -2.57 19.33 -11.72
CA PHE A 458 -1.47 18.60 -12.33
C PHE A 458 -2.04 17.72 -13.43
N SER A 459 -1.76 18.11 -14.68
CA SER A 459 -2.27 17.41 -15.86
C SER A 459 -1.51 16.14 -16.21
N THR A 460 -0.29 16.00 -15.69
CA THR A 460 0.60 14.86 -15.91
C THR A 460 1.33 14.52 -14.62
N TYR A 461 1.70 13.24 -14.50
CA TYR A 461 2.50 12.75 -13.39
C TYR A 461 3.82 13.53 -13.24
N ASP A 462 4.54 13.78 -14.34
CA ASP A 462 5.78 14.56 -14.32
C ASP A 462 5.60 15.97 -13.73
N LYS A 463 4.46 16.64 -13.98
CA LYS A 463 4.20 17.97 -13.41
C LYS A 463 3.98 17.88 -11.90
N PHE A 464 3.27 16.83 -11.45
CA PHE A 464 3.09 16.56 -10.04
C PHE A 464 4.43 16.28 -9.35
N ILE A 465 5.23 15.35 -9.88
CA ILE A 465 6.53 15.00 -9.30
C ILE A 465 7.50 16.19 -9.31
N ASN A 466 7.53 16.99 -10.38
CA ASN A 466 8.34 18.21 -10.40
C ASN A 466 7.90 19.22 -9.33
N TRP A 467 6.59 19.35 -9.08
CA TRP A 467 6.08 20.18 -8.00
C TRP A 467 6.46 19.64 -6.62
N VAL A 468 6.36 18.32 -6.38
CA VAL A 468 6.80 17.66 -5.15
C VAL A 468 8.30 17.92 -4.92
N LYS A 469 9.16 17.59 -5.89
CA LYS A 469 10.61 17.81 -5.82
C LYS A 469 10.96 19.27 -5.54
N THR A 470 10.26 20.21 -6.18
CA THR A 470 10.49 21.65 -6.00
C THR A 470 10.17 22.12 -4.58
N ASN A 471 9.10 21.63 -3.97
CA ASN A 471 8.72 22.01 -2.60
C ASN A 471 9.63 21.33 -1.57
N LEU A 472 9.90 20.03 -1.71
CA LEU A 472 10.81 19.31 -0.80
C LEU A 472 12.21 19.92 -0.81
N SER A 473 12.74 20.29 -1.99
CA SER A 473 14.06 20.94 -2.10
C SER A 473 14.15 22.31 -1.41
N LYS A 474 13.00 22.95 -1.11
CA LYS A 474 12.93 24.22 -0.36
C LYS A 474 12.70 24.01 1.13
N GLY A 475 12.47 22.76 1.56
CA GLY A 475 12.02 22.46 2.91
C GLY A 475 10.55 22.77 3.15
N THR A 476 9.71 22.75 2.11
CA THR A 476 8.27 23.09 2.20
C THR A 476 7.43 21.80 2.25
N PRO A 477 6.79 21.46 3.38
CA PRO A 477 5.83 20.36 3.45
C PRO A 477 4.55 20.71 2.67
N MET A 478 3.86 19.69 2.15
CA MET A 478 2.69 19.90 1.30
C MET A 478 1.43 19.23 1.86
N PRO A 479 0.61 19.95 2.66
CA PRO A 479 -0.72 19.49 3.03
C PRO A 479 -1.59 19.25 1.78
N ILE A 480 -2.05 18.02 1.61
CA ILE A 480 -2.90 17.58 0.50
C ILE A 480 -4.15 16.88 1.05
N SER A 481 -5.26 16.96 0.31
CA SER A 481 -6.50 16.25 0.63
C SER A 481 -6.81 15.23 -0.44
N TRP A 482 -7.06 13.99 -0.05
CA TRP A 482 -7.31 12.88 -0.96
C TRP A 482 -8.20 11.80 -0.33
N ARG A 483 -8.28 10.62 -0.96
CA ARG A 483 -9.37 9.67 -0.79
C ARG A 483 -9.35 8.75 0.45
N PRO A 484 -8.28 8.49 1.23
CA PRO A 484 -8.18 7.34 2.14
C PRO A 484 -9.32 7.25 3.15
N HIS A 485 -9.86 8.41 3.58
CA HIS A 485 -10.99 8.47 4.49
C HIS A 485 -12.26 9.11 3.93
N GLY A 486 -12.44 9.12 2.61
CA GLY A 486 -13.58 9.82 2.03
C GLY A 486 -13.35 11.34 1.89
N GLY A 487 -12.07 11.76 1.82
CA GLY A 487 -11.65 13.17 1.94
C GLY A 487 -10.86 13.37 3.24
N HIS A 488 -9.57 13.07 3.17
CA HIS A 488 -8.63 13.06 4.29
C HIS A 488 -7.43 13.94 3.97
N TRP A 489 -6.88 14.61 4.97
CA TRP A 489 -5.69 15.43 4.81
C TRP A 489 -4.47 14.74 5.39
N GLU A 490 -3.40 14.72 4.59
CA GLU A 490 -2.06 14.27 4.96
C GLU A 490 -1.05 15.29 4.44
N VAL A 491 0.21 15.18 4.85
CA VAL A 491 1.28 16.08 4.40
C VAL A 491 2.32 15.27 3.64
N ILE A 492 2.58 15.61 2.37
CA ILE A 492 3.74 15.04 1.67
C ILE A 492 5.00 15.63 2.32
N ILE A 493 5.84 14.74 2.85
CA ILE A 493 7.10 15.07 3.52
C ILE A 493 8.31 14.39 2.88
N GLY A 494 8.10 13.46 1.95
CA GLY A 494 9.18 12.82 1.22
C GLY A 494 8.77 12.24 -0.12
N LEU A 495 9.77 12.05 -0.97
CA LEU A 495 9.73 11.36 -2.25
C LEU A 495 11.05 10.61 -2.44
N ASP A 496 10.99 9.31 -2.70
CA ASP A 496 12.12 8.50 -3.16
C ASP A 496 11.82 7.98 -4.57
N THR A 497 12.70 8.22 -5.53
CA THR A 497 12.52 7.69 -6.90
C THR A 497 13.19 6.35 -7.12
N MET A 498 13.76 5.76 -6.05
CA MET A 498 14.52 4.50 -6.07
C MET A 498 15.71 4.47 -7.04
N GLY A 499 16.02 5.61 -7.68
CA GLY A 499 17.05 5.74 -8.70
C GLY A 499 16.70 5.17 -10.07
N THR A 500 15.43 4.87 -10.37
CA THR A 500 15.00 4.31 -11.66
C THR A 500 14.23 5.32 -12.51
N ASP A 501 14.04 4.98 -13.79
CA ASP A 501 13.15 5.69 -14.72
C ASP A 501 11.76 5.04 -14.81
N TYR A 502 11.54 3.97 -14.04
CA TYR A 502 10.24 3.31 -13.92
C TYR A 502 9.41 4.02 -12.86
N ILE A 503 8.48 4.85 -13.31
CA ILE A 503 7.68 5.72 -12.42
C ILE A 503 6.96 4.98 -11.28
N TYR A 504 6.73 3.68 -11.43
CA TYR A 504 6.01 2.87 -10.47
C TYR A 504 6.87 2.45 -9.26
N ASP A 505 8.20 2.68 -9.33
CA ASP A 505 9.10 2.62 -8.18
C ASP A 505 9.10 3.91 -7.33
N ASP A 506 8.53 5.01 -7.81
CA ASP A 506 8.52 6.26 -7.04
C ASP A 506 7.64 6.09 -5.79
N VAL A 507 8.19 6.41 -4.61
CA VAL A 507 7.52 6.30 -3.29
C VAL A 507 7.30 7.68 -2.70
N LEU A 508 6.06 7.96 -2.25
CA LEU A 508 5.74 9.10 -1.40
C LEU A 508 5.74 8.70 0.07
N VAL A 509 6.29 9.61 0.89
CA VAL A 509 6.20 9.56 2.34
C VAL A 509 5.25 10.65 2.80
N LEU A 510 4.20 10.24 3.52
CA LEU A 510 3.15 11.12 4.02
C LEU A 510 3.20 11.15 5.54
N ALA A 511 3.03 12.33 6.14
CA ALA A 511 2.66 12.43 7.54
C ALA A 511 1.13 12.38 7.66
N ASP A 512 0.62 11.43 8.43
CA ASP A 512 -0.80 11.17 8.63
C ASP A 512 -1.22 11.44 10.08
N SER A 513 -2.28 12.22 10.22
CA SER A 513 -2.90 12.54 11.51
C SER A 513 -3.93 11.50 11.98
N HIS A 514 -4.25 10.51 11.15
CA HIS A 514 -5.13 9.40 11.51
C HIS A 514 -4.56 8.07 11.03
N ASP A 515 -3.30 7.87 11.40
CA ASP A 515 -2.51 6.72 11.01
C ASP A 515 -2.98 5.46 11.77
N THR A 516 -3.68 4.59 11.06
CA THR A 516 -4.40 3.44 11.64
C THR A 516 -4.48 2.24 10.69
N TRP A 517 -3.61 2.17 9.67
CA TRP A 517 -3.78 1.20 8.56
C TRP A 517 -2.52 0.43 8.19
N ASP A 518 -1.37 0.78 8.73
CA ASP A 518 -0.11 0.08 8.48
C ASP A 518 0.38 -0.71 9.70
N HIS A 519 -0.50 -0.84 10.72
CA HIS A 519 -0.29 -1.55 11.98
C HIS A 519 0.69 -0.90 12.96
N TYR A 520 1.19 0.30 12.67
CA TYR A 520 2.05 1.01 13.61
C TYR A 520 1.75 2.49 13.62
N GLN A 521 1.01 2.95 14.64
CA GLN A 521 0.62 4.35 14.77
C GLN A 521 1.84 5.25 15.11
N ASP A 522 2.69 5.52 14.13
CA ASP A 522 3.86 6.40 14.22
C ASP A 522 3.65 7.74 13.50
N GLY A 523 2.53 7.86 12.78
CA GLY A 523 2.09 9.04 12.08
C GLY A 523 2.64 9.20 10.68
N TYR A 524 3.17 8.14 10.08
CA TYR A 524 3.65 8.15 8.72
C TYR A 524 2.93 7.10 7.87
N ASN A 525 2.74 7.40 6.58
CA ASN A 525 2.21 6.47 5.60
C ASN A 525 3.16 6.39 4.40
N THR A 526 3.29 5.19 3.85
CA THR A 526 4.08 4.91 2.65
C THR A 526 3.14 4.57 1.50
N LEU A 527 3.30 5.22 0.35
CA LEU A 527 2.50 4.94 -0.84
C LEU A 527 3.31 5.05 -2.12
N PRO A 528 3.05 4.20 -3.12
CA PRO A 528 3.56 4.47 -4.45
C PRO A 528 3.00 5.79 -4.99
N ALA A 529 3.88 6.64 -5.49
CA ALA A 529 3.56 7.97 -5.94
C ALA A 529 2.57 7.99 -7.13
N PRO A 530 2.65 7.08 -8.13
CA PRO A 530 1.64 7.03 -9.19
C PRO A 530 0.27 6.57 -8.69
N LEU A 531 0.22 5.67 -7.70
CA LEU A 531 -1.02 5.25 -7.06
C LEU A 531 -1.70 6.45 -6.40
N PHE A 532 -0.96 7.20 -5.56
CA PHE A 532 -1.46 8.44 -4.97
C PHE A 532 -1.96 9.42 -6.05
N TYR A 533 -1.13 9.69 -7.07
CA TYR A 533 -1.46 10.66 -8.11
C TYR A 533 -2.77 10.31 -8.83
N ARG A 534 -2.97 9.04 -9.16
CA ARG A 534 -4.18 8.55 -9.82
C ARG A 534 -5.39 8.58 -8.91
N GLN A 535 -5.20 8.37 -7.61
CA GLN A 535 -6.27 8.37 -6.61
C GLN A 535 -6.47 9.72 -5.91
N TRP A 536 -5.84 10.80 -6.38
CA TRP A 536 -5.89 12.11 -5.73
C TRP A 536 -7.24 12.83 -5.93
N TYR A 537 -8.27 12.31 -5.27
CA TYR A 537 -9.63 12.84 -5.20
C TYR A 537 -10.06 12.98 -3.75
N ASN A 538 -10.90 13.96 -3.44
CA ASN A 538 -11.62 13.94 -2.17
C ASN A 538 -12.73 12.87 -2.24
N GLY A 539 -13.20 12.36 -1.11
CA GLY A 539 -14.14 11.22 -1.15
C GLY A 539 -15.62 11.54 -1.22
N SER A 540 -16.00 12.82 -1.30
CA SER A 540 -17.27 13.19 -1.94
C SER A 540 -17.15 13.23 -3.47
N PHE A 541 -15.95 12.96 -4.01
CA PHE A 541 -15.56 13.09 -5.41
C PHE A 541 -15.99 14.44 -6.01
N THR A 542 -16.07 15.46 -5.16
CA THR A 542 -16.44 16.82 -5.52
C THR A 542 -15.22 17.62 -5.95
N TYR A 543 -14.05 17.25 -5.43
CA TYR A 543 -12.76 17.84 -5.77
C TYR A 543 -11.80 16.75 -6.23
N ASN A 544 -11.18 16.96 -7.39
CA ASN A 544 -10.08 16.18 -7.91
C ASN A 544 -8.84 17.04 -7.65
N GLN A 545 -7.95 16.62 -6.75
CA GLN A 545 -6.79 17.39 -6.28
C GLN A 545 -7.13 18.62 -5.43
N GLN A 546 -6.68 18.58 -4.17
CA GLN A 546 -6.80 19.69 -3.23
C GLN A 546 -5.52 19.75 -2.38
N TYR A 547 -4.99 20.95 -2.21
CA TYR A 547 -3.80 21.20 -1.38
C TYR A 547 -3.81 22.59 -0.76
N CYS A 548 -3.07 22.77 0.33
CA CYS A 548 -2.80 24.07 0.91
C CYS A 548 -1.35 24.15 1.39
N VAL A 549 -0.48 24.75 0.57
CA VAL A 549 0.96 24.78 0.79
C VAL A 549 1.41 26.18 1.20
N PHE A 550 2.38 26.28 2.10
CA PHE A 550 2.92 27.54 2.60
C PHE A 550 4.35 27.37 3.09
N ASP A 551 5.21 28.37 2.85
CA ASP A 551 6.63 28.36 3.24
C ASP A 551 6.83 28.87 4.68
N ASN A 552 8.02 28.61 5.25
CA ASN A 552 8.46 29.13 6.56
C ASN A 552 8.76 30.65 6.55
N LYS A 553 7.86 31.46 5.98
CA LYS A 553 7.99 32.91 5.92
C LYS A 553 6.65 33.55 6.25
N ARG A 554 6.59 34.19 7.43
CA ARG A 554 5.51 35.12 7.76
C ARG A 554 5.72 36.46 7.04
N VAL A 555 4.65 37.15 6.69
CA VAL A 555 4.66 38.47 6.04
C VAL A 555 4.18 39.56 6.99
#